data_AF-A0A0P6X5P8-F1
#
_entry.id   AF-A0A0P6X5P8-F1
#
_cell.length_a   1.000
_cell.length_b   1.000
_cell.length_c   1.000
_cell.angle_alpha   90.00
_cell.angle_beta   90.00
_cell.angle_gamma   90.00
#
_symmetry.space_group_name_H-M   'P 1'
#
loop_
_entity.id
_entity.type
_entity.pdbx_description
1 polymer ?
#
loop_
_entity_poly.entity_id
_entity_poly.type
_entity_poly.pdbx_seq_one_letter_code
_entity_poly.pdbx_strand_id
1 'polypeptide(L)'
;MQAAAVLMLTASHNTLAAEETAQQMKAPAPVVAQDHEALLASSDPKLAANKRLVYDMYRIVLQAGLADRAHEYIADGYIQHNPNAGQGLAGLVDYVKATRPVREIKDKLDLPLVHLMAEGDYVTTTFVRPEKDANGETYYSSWFDLYRIENGKIAEHWDPMLKSDPKIDPNDKKL
;
A
#
# COMPACT_ATOMS: atom_id res chain seq x y z
N MET A 1 -72.73 30.05 17.10
CA MET A 1 -72.33 29.23 15.94
C MET A 1 -70.81 29.10 15.97
N GLN A 2 -70.34 27.86 15.80
CA GLN A 2 -69.00 27.28 15.98
C GLN A 2 -67.76 28.18 15.81
N ALA A 3 -66.82 28.03 16.76
CA ALA A 3 -65.40 28.28 16.55
C ALA A 3 -64.68 26.94 16.36
N ALA A 4 -63.97 26.81 15.24
CA ALA A 4 -63.03 25.73 14.97
C ALA A 4 -61.64 26.12 15.50
N ALA A 5 -60.96 25.22 16.20
CA ALA A 5 -59.53 25.35 16.47
C ALA A 5 -58.86 24.00 16.23
N VAL A 6 -57.84 24.08 15.38
CA VAL A 6 -57.08 23.01 14.74
C VAL A 6 -56.11 22.39 15.74
N LEU A 7 -56.08 21.07 15.82
CA LEU A 7 -55.09 20.29 16.57
C LEU A 7 -53.81 20.18 15.72
N MET A 8 -52.76 20.93 16.06
CA MET A 8 -51.42 20.69 15.50
C MET A 8 -50.78 19.51 16.23
N LEU A 9 -50.63 18.37 15.55
CA LEU A 9 -49.65 17.34 15.93
C LEU A 9 -48.29 17.73 15.35
N THR A 10 -47.35 18.11 16.21
CA THR A 10 -45.93 18.18 15.85
C THR A 10 -45.33 16.77 15.98
N ALA A 11 -44.98 16.17 14.84
CA ALA A 11 -44.18 14.95 14.82
C ALA A 11 -42.70 15.31 15.03
N SER A 12 -42.24 15.27 16.27
CA SER A 12 -40.83 15.47 16.64
C SER A 12 -40.10 14.15 16.85
N HIS A 13 -39.96 13.31 15.82
CA HIS A 13 -39.14 12.11 15.90
C HIS A 13 -38.56 11.79 14.52
N ASN A 14 -37.34 12.26 14.23
CA ASN A 14 -36.38 11.52 13.36
C ASN A 14 -35.00 12.15 13.15
N THR A 15 -34.67 13.29 13.76
CA THR A 15 -33.37 13.93 13.51
C THR A 15 -32.19 13.20 14.17
N LEU A 16 -32.39 12.60 15.35
CA LEU A 16 -31.34 11.91 16.11
C LEU A 16 -30.83 10.61 15.45
N ALA A 17 -31.72 9.84 14.80
CA ALA A 17 -31.34 8.57 14.17
C ALA A 17 -30.47 8.77 12.91
N ALA A 18 -30.60 9.91 12.22
CA ALA A 18 -29.82 10.25 11.04
C ALA A 18 -28.40 10.74 11.37
N GLU A 19 -28.22 11.38 12.54
CA GLU A 19 -26.89 11.79 13.02
C GLU A 19 -26.08 10.62 13.61
N GLU A 20 -26.72 9.69 14.31
CA GLU A 20 -26.04 8.47 14.81
C GLU A 20 -25.60 7.53 13.68
N THR A 21 -26.38 7.42 12.59
CA THR A 21 -25.99 6.58 11.43
C THR A 21 -24.84 7.18 10.62
N ALA A 22 -24.67 8.50 10.59
CA ALA A 22 -23.56 9.16 9.88
C ALA A 22 -22.20 8.99 10.59
N GLN A 23 -22.18 8.82 11.91
CA GLN A 23 -20.97 8.52 12.67
C GLN A 23 -20.46 7.07 12.48
N GLN A 24 -21.25 6.20 11.83
CA GLN A 24 -21.08 4.75 11.88
C GLN A 24 -20.46 4.09 10.62
N MET A 25 -19.72 4.84 9.79
CA MET A 25 -19.08 4.26 8.58
C MET A 25 -17.63 4.70 8.32
N LYS A 26 -16.89 5.25 9.30
CA LYS A 26 -15.43 5.43 9.12
C LYS A 26 -14.73 4.11 9.41
N ALA A 27 -14.24 3.44 8.35
CA ALA A 27 -13.42 2.25 8.48
C ALA A 27 -12.20 2.55 9.38
N PRO A 28 -11.82 1.65 10.30
CA PRO A 28 -10.66 1.86 11.15
C PRO A 28 -9.38 1.92 10.31
N ALA A 29 -8.41 2.72 10.74
CA ALA A 29 -7.09 2.73 10.12
C ALA A 29 -6.44 1.34 10.24
N PRO A 30 -5.80 0.80 9.19
CA PRO A 30 -5.09 -0.46 9.32
C PRO A 30 -3.89 -0.31 10.28
N VAL A 31 -3.58 -1.39 11.00
CA VAL A 31 -2.50 -1.40 11.99
C VAL A 31 -1.16 -1.61 11.29
N VAL A 32 -0.22 -0.68 11.49
CA VAL A 32 1.17 -0.82 10.99
C VAL A 32 1.95 -1.77 11.87
N ALA A 33 2.67 -2.70 11.24
CA ALA A 33 3.52 -3.67 11.90
C ALA A 33 4.69 -2.99 12.65
N GLN A 34 4.82 -3.31 13.93
CA GLN A 34 5.90 -2.78 14.76
C GLN A 34 7.15 -3.64 14.69
N ASP A 35 6.98 -4.96 14.62
CA ASP A 35 8.07 -5.93 14.54
C ASP A 35 8.17 -6.51 13.11
N HIS A 36 9.06 -5.93 12.31
CA HIS A 36 9.28 -6.42 10.94
C HIS A 36 10.10 -7.72 10.92
N GLU A 37 10.95 -7.96 11.92
CA GLU A 37 11.74 -9.19 11.97
C GLU A 37 10.83 -10.40 12.24
N ALA A 38 9.79 -10.24 13.06
CA ALA A 38 8.74 -11.24 13.20
C ALA A 38 8.00 -11.53 11.88
N LEU A 39 7.77 -10.52 11.03
CA LEU A 39 7.18 -10.73 9.70
C LEU A 39 8.11 -11.49 8.77
N LEU A 40 9.41 -11.19 8.83
CA LEU A 40 10.45 -11.82 8.01
C LEU A 40 10.76 -13.26 8.43
N ALA A 41 10.52 -13.61 9.69
CA ALA A 41 10.76 -14.94 10.21
C ALA A 41 9.88 -16.01 9.52
N SER A 42 10.47 -17.20 9.37
CA SER A 42 9.82 -18.44 8.93
C SER A 42 10.68 -19.62 9.37
N SER A 43 10.06 -20.75 9.72
CA SER A 43 10.78 -22.01 9.92
C SER A 43 11.26 -22.61 8.60
N ASP A 44 10.64 -22.24 7.48
CA ASP A 44 11.14 -22.54 6.14
C ASP A 44 12.17 -21.48 5.71
N PRO A 45 13.46 -21.85 5.53
CA PRO A 45 14.50 -20.92 5.15
C PRO A 45 14.30 -20.30 3.76
N LYS A 46 13.63 -21.01 2.84
CA LYS A 46 13.30 -20.47 1.50
C LYS A 46 12.30 -19.33 1.62
N LEU A 47 11.24 -19.52 2.41
CA LEU A 47 10.25 -18.47 2.63
C LEU A 47 10.89 -17.27 3.35
N ALA A 48 11.70 -17.50 4.39
CA ALA A 48 12.42 -16.41 5.07
C ALA A 48 13.32 -15.61 4.11
N ALA A 49 14.05 -16.28 3.23
CA ALA A 49 14.89 -15.63 2.22
C ALA A 49 14.07 -14.82 1.20
N ASN A 50 12.96 -15.38 0.71
CA ASN A 50 12.06 -14.69 -0.22
C ASN A 50 11.47 -13.43 0.41
N LYS A 51 11.01 -13.52 1.67
CA LYS A 51 10.52 -12.37 2.42
C LYS A 51 11.58 -11.28 2.58
N ARG A 52 12.80 -11.67 2.94
CA ARG A 52 13.93 -10.73 3.12
C ARG A 52 14.30 -10.04 1.82
N LEU A 53 14.34 -10.78 0.71
CA LEU A 53 14.62 -10.24 -0.62
C LEU A 53 13.68 -9.08 -0.99
N VAL A 54 12.36 -9.29 -0.85
CA VAL A 54 11.36 -8.26 -1.17
C VAL A 54 11.43 -7.10 -0.19
N TYR A 55 11.62 -7.37 1.09
CA TYR A 55 11.74 -6.33 2.11
C TYR A 55 12.95 -5.41 1.90
N ASP A 56 14.11 -5.98 1.56
CA ASP A 56 15.31 -5.21 1.29
C ASP A 56 15.24 -4.46 -0.03
N MET A 57 14.61 -5.05 -1.06
CA MET A 57 14.29 -4.34 -2.30
C MET A 57 13.45 -3.09 -2.00
N TYR A 58 12.43 -3.22 -1.14
CA TYR A 58 11.64 -2.09 -0.69
C TYR A 58 12.48 -1.04 0.04
N ARG A 59 13.33 -1.42 1.01
CA ARG A 59 14.18 -0.48 1.76
C ARG A 59 15.18 0.26 0.89
N ILE A 60 15.83 -0.46 -0.03
CA ILE A 60 17.03 0.02 -0.73
C ILE A 60 16.66 0.62 -2.08
N VAL A 61 15.88 -0.09 -2.89
CA VAL A 61 15.56 0.34 -4.25
C VAL A 61 14.38 1.32 -4.20
N LEU A 62 13.29 0.98 -3.51
CA LEU A 62 12.06 1.77 -3.59
C LEU A 62 12.03 2.95 -2.61
N GLN A 63 12.35 2.73 -1.34
CA GLN A 63 12.32 3.78 -0.30
C GLN A 63 13.53 4.71 -0.41
N ALA A 64 14.75 4.15 -0.52
CA ALA A 64 15.97 4.92 -0.66
C ALA A 64 16.24 5.39 -2.10
N GLY A 65 15.47 4.93 -3.09
CA GLY A 65 15.58 5.38 -4.48
C GLY A 65 16.87 4.96 -5.20
N LEU A 66 17.59 3.95 -4.67
CA LEU A 66 18.87 3.49 -5.23
C LEU A 66 18.64 2.57 -6.43
N ALA A 67 18.27 3.16 -7.57
CA ALA A 67 17.99 2.45 -8.80
C ALA A 67 19.19 1.66 -9.34
N ASP A 68 20.41 2.14 -9.11
CA ASP A 68 21.65 1.45 -9.47
C ASP A 68 21.82 0.10 -8.76
N ARG A 69 21.23 -0.05 -7.56
CA ARG A 69 21.22 -1.31 -6.79
C ARG A 69 20.10 -2.26 -7.17
N ALA A 70 19.21 -1.91 -8.11
CA ALA A 70 18.08 -2.77 -8.48
C ALA A 70 18.50 -4.16 -8.98
N HIS A 71 19.66 -4.25 -9.65
CA HIS A 71 20.23 -5.52 -10.15
C HIS A 71 20.54 -6.53 -9.02
N GLU A 72 20.67 -6.08 -7.77
CA GLU A 72 20.87 -6.95 -6.60
C GLU A 72 19.60 -7.72 -6.22
N TYR A 73 18.42 -7.25 -6.63
CA TYR A 73 17.12 -7.80 -6.20
C TYR A 73 16.27 -8.33 -7.35
N ILE A 74 16.38 -7.73 -8.53
CA ILE A 74 15.47 -7.93 -9.65
C ILE A 74 16.16 -8.73 -10.76
N ALA A 75 15.44 -9.65 -11.39
CA ALA A 75 15.94 -10.41 -12.52
C ALA A 75 15.99 -9.53 -13.79
N ASP A 76 16.95 -9.77 -14.68
CA ASP A 76 17.07 -9.02 -15.94
C ASP A 76 15.78 -9.08 -16.78
N GLY A 77 15.19 -10.27 -16.87
CA GLY A 77 13.95 -10.56 -17.58
C GLY A 77 12.67 -10.31 -16.78
N TYR A 78 12.71 -9.47 -15.75
CA TYR A 78 11.58 -9.16 -14.88
C TYR A 78 10.31 -8.77 -15.65
N ILE A 79 9.20 -9.42 -15.32
CA ILE A 79 7.88 -9.15 -15.90
C ILE A 79 7.13 -8.16 -15.02
N GLN A 80 6.72 -7.04 -15.60
CA GLN A 80 6.02 -5.97 -14.92
C GLN A 80 4.56 -5.90 -15.35
N HIS A 81 3.63 -5.99 -14.41
CA HIS A 81 2.20 -5.84 -14.71
C HIS A 81 1.67 -4.43 -14.41
N ASN A 82 2.41 -3.59 -13.67
CA ASN A 82 2.09 -2.16 -13.52
C ASN A 82 2.15 -1.47 -14.90
N PRO A 83 1.04 -0.92 -15.41
CA PRO A 83 0.97 -0.34 -16.75
C PRO A 83 1.76 0.97 -16.93
N ASN A 84 2.30 1.52 -15.84
CA ASN A 84 3.06 2.78 -15.81
C ASN A 84 4.58 2.57 -15.73
N ALA A 85 5.05 1.33 -15.61
CA ALA A 85 6.47 0.98 -15.58
C ALA A 85 6.86 0.13 -16.79
N GLY A 86 8.11 0.26 -17.23
CA GLY A 86 8.65 -0.57 -18.32
C GLY A 86 8.92 -2.02 -17.89
N GLN A 87 9.15 -2.89 -18.87
CA GLN A 87 9.52 -4.28 -18.65
C GLN A 87 11.01 -4.43 -18.30
N GLY A 88 11.35 -5.57 -17.68
CA GLY A 88 12.73 -5.93 -17.33
C GLY A 88 13.34 -5.06 -16.23
N LEU A 89 14.57 -5.40 -15.86
CA LEU A 89 15.35 -4.61 -14.89
C LEU A 89 15.47 -3.14 -15.34
N ALA A 90 15.74 -2.90 -16.62
CA ALA A 90 15.89 -1.55 -17.15
C ALA A 90 14.61 -0.70 -16.96
N GLY A 91 13.43 -1.28 -17.23
CA GLY A 91 12.16 -0.58 -17.05
C GLY A 91 11.88 -0.18 -15.61
N LEU A 92 12.25 -1.02 -14.64
CA LEU A 92 12.18 -0.66 -13.22
C LEU A 92 13.18 0.43 -12.85
N VAL A 93 14.43 0.33 -13.31
CA VAL A 93 15.48 1.33 -13.05
C VAL A 93 15.05 2.72 -13.52
N ASP A 94 14.50 2.80 -14.73
CA ASP A 94 13.99 4.05 -15.29
C ASP A 94 12.81 4.59 -14.50
N TYR A 95 11.87 3.71 -14.11
CA TYR A 95 10.73 4.09 -13.28
C TYR A 95 11.17 4.67 -11.92
N VAL A 96 12.12 4.04 -11.23
CA VAL A 96 12.64 4.53 -9.94
C VAL A 96 13.30 5.91 -10.13
N LYS A 97 14.22 6.05 -11.09
CA LYS A 97 14.89 7.34 -11.37
C LYS A 97 13.92 8.46 -11.72
N ALA A 98 12.83 8.15 -12.42
CA ALA A 98 11.84 9.13 -12.86
C ALA A 98 10.83 9.52 -11.78
N THR A 99 10.72 8.76 -10.69
CA THR A 99 9.63 8.94 -9.70
C THR A 99 10.10 9.36 -8.31
N ARG A 100 11.37 9.13 -7.95
CA ARG A 100 11.85 9.42 -6.60
C ARG A 100 13.32 9.84 -6.57
N PRO A 101 13.72 10.74 -5.65
CA PRO A 101 15.13 11.07 -5.42
C PRO A 101 15.83 9.97 -4.62
N VAL A 102 17.17 10.00 -4.66
CA VAL A 102 18.02 9.17 -3.80
C VAL A 102 17.98 9.67 -2.36
N ARG A 103 17.93 8.73 -1.41
CA ARG A 103 17.93 8.97 0.04
C ARG A 103 18.85 7.96 0.73
N GLU A 104 19.10 8.16 2.01
CA GLU A 104 19.82 7.19 2.83
C GLU A 104 19.03 5.89 2.99
N ILE A 105 19.74 4.77 3.05
CA ILE A 105 19.17 3.48 3.45
C ILE A 105 18.89 3.54 4.95
N LYS A 106 17.67 3.15 5.34
CA LYS A 106 17.28 3.01 6.75
C LYS A 106 17.40 1.56 7.20
N ASP A 107 17.60 1.35 8.50
CA ASP A 107 17.73 0.01 9.12
C ASP A 107 16.43 -0.79 9.10
N LYS A 108 15.29 -0.10 9.04
CA LYS A 108 13.95 -0.64 8.93
C LYS A 108 13.23 0.03 7.76
N LEU A 109 12.24 -0.64 7.18
CA LEU A 109 11.31 -0.03 6.25
C LEU A 109 10.42 0.96 7.00
N ASP A 110 10.38 2.21 6.56
CA ASP A 110 9.56 3.28 7.16
C ASP A 110 8.18 3.39 6.50
N LEU A 111 7.99 2.76 5.34
CA LEU A 111 6.68 2.64 4.71
C LEU A 111 5.71 1.94 5.68
N PRO A 112 4.41 2.29 5.69
CA PRO A 112 3.45 1.81 6.68
C PRO A 112 3.03 0.37 6.38
N LEU A 113 3.97 -0.56 6.52
CA LEU A 113 3.81 -1.98 6.26
C LEU A 113 2.80 -2.56 7.26
N VAL A 114 1.70 -3.10 6.75
CA VAL A 114 0.72 -3.85 7.54
C VAL A 114 1.19 -5.29 7.67
N HIS A 115 1.59 -5.91 6.56
CA HIS A 115 2.00 -7.32 6.58
C HIS A 115 2.87 -7.71 5.38
N LEU A 116 3.64 -8.78 5.55
CA LEU A 116 4.48 -9.39 4.52
C LEU A 116 4.39 -10.92 4.65
N MET A 117 3.90 -11.59 3.62
CA MET A 117 3.70 -13.06 3.59
C MET A 117 4.44 -13.69 2.43
N ALA A 118 4.84 -14.94 2.57
CA ALA A 118 5.40 -15.73 1.47
C ALA A 118 4.82 -17.14 1.46
N GLU A 119 4.55 -17.64 0.26
CA GLU A 119 4.12 -19.03 0.00
C GLU A 119 4.71 -19.51 -1.33
N GLY A 120 5.39 -20.66 -1.31
CA GLY A 120 6.14 -21.15 -2.45
C GLY A 120 7.17 -20.13 -2.94
N ASP A 121 7.02 -19.68 -4.17
CA ASP A 121 7.86 -18.66 -4.81
C ASP A 121 7.23 -17.26 -4.83
N TYR A 122 6.11 -17.07 -4.12
CA TYR A 122 5.39 -15.80 -4.10
C TYR A 122 5.55 -15.06 -2.77
N VAL A 123 5.60 -13.74 -2.84
CA VAL A 123 5.63 -12.85 -1.67
C VAL A 123 4.62 -11.72 -1.88
N THR A 124 3.78 -11.49 -0.89
CA THR A 124 2.81 -10.38 -0.90
C THR A 124 3.15 -9.38 0.19
N THR A 125 3.09 -8.09 -0.15
CA THR A 125 3.17 -6.98 0.81
C THR A 125 1.84 -6.24 0.86
N THR A 126 1.45 -5.82 2.07
CA THR A 126 0.30 -4.95 2.30
C THR A 126 0.76 -3.71 3.02
N PHE A 127 0.48 -2.53 2.47
CA PHE A 127 0.78 -1.24 3.08
C PHE A 127 -0.50 -0.46 3.34
N VAL A 128 -0.49 0.37 4.40
CA VAL A 128 -1.51 1.42 4.53
C VAL A 128 -1.32 2.41 3.39
N ARG A 129 -2.44 2.83 2.79
CA ARG A 129 -2.46 3.86 1.76
C ARG A 129 -3.39 5.00 2.20
N PRO A 130 -2.83 6.12 2.72
CA PRO A 130 -3.62 7.30 3.03
C PRO A 130 -4.08 7.98 1.73
N GLU A 131 -5.35 8.37 1.70
CA GLU A 131 -5.99 9.05 0.58
C GLU A 131 -6.86 10.21 1.08
N LYS A 132 -7.25 11.07 0.14
CA LYS A 132 -8.08 12.25 0.38
C LYS A 132 -9.38 12.13 -0.41
N ASP A 133 -10.51 12.31 0.27
CA ASP A 133 -11.80 12.36 -0.40
C ASP A 133 -12.03 13.71 -1.10
N ALA A 134 -13.20 13.88 -1.73
CA ALA A 134 -13.56 15.11 -2.43
C ALA A 134 -13.61 16.37 -1.53
N ASN A 135 -13.73 16.19 -0.22
CA ASN A 135 -13.75 17.27 0.77
C ASN A 135 -12.36 17.52 1.42
N GLY A 136 -11.36 16.73 1.05
CA GLY A 136 -10.01 16.79 1.63
C GLY A 136 -9.88 16.06 2.98
N GLU A 137 -10.89 15.29 3.40
CA GLU A 137 -10.78 14.43 4.58
C GLU A 137 -9.85 13.25 4.29
N THR A 138 -8.98 12.91 5.26
CA THR A 138 -8.14 11.71 5.14
C THR A 138 -8.98 10.46 5.38
N TYR A 139 -8.86 9.50 4.49
CA TYR A 139 -9.29 8.12 4.71
C TYR A 139 -8.14 7.16 4.41
N TYR A 140 -8.27 5.91 4.85
CA TYR A 140 -7.25 4.89 4.68
C TYR A 140 -7.77 3.76 3.80
N SER A 141 -6.92 3.35 2.86
CA SER A 141 -7.07 2.14 2.06
C SER A 141 -5.82 1.27 2.22
N SER A 142 -5.70 0.21 1.43
CA SER A 142 -4.52 -0.66 1.42
C SER A 142 -3.92 -0.75 0.02
N TRP A 143 -2.60 -0.76 -0.06
CA TRP A 143 -1.86 -1.08 -1.28
C TRP A 143 -1.31 -2.49 -1.17
N PHE A 144 -1.49 -3.28 -2.22
CA PHE A 144 -1.05 -4.67 -2.28
C PHE A 144 -0.09 -4.85 -3.44
N ASP A 145 1.03 -5.49 -3.19
CA ASP A 145 1.93 -5.95 -4.25
C ASP A 145 2.14 -7.44 -4.11
N LEU A 146 2.16 -8.13 -5.24
CA LEU A 146 2.53 -9.53 -5.34
C LEU A 146 3.81 -9.62 -6.15
N TYR A 147 4.74 -10.44 -5.68
CA TYR A 147 6.00 -10.72 -6.34
C TYR A 147 6.17 -12.21 -6.55
N ARG A 148 6.70 -12.62 -7.70
CA ARG A 148 7.23 -13.97 -7.92
C ARG A 148 8.74 -13.94 -7.88
N ILE A 149 9.32 -14.89 -7.16
CA ILE A 149 10.75 -15.07 -7.02
C ILE A 149 11.21 -16.22 -7.92
N GLU A 150 12.36 -16.04 -8.57
CA GLU A 150 13.00 -17.07 -9.37
C GLU A 150 14.52 -16.92 -9.23
N ASN A 151 15.22 -18.01 -8.97
CA ASN A 151 16.68 -18.03 -8.84
C ASN A 151 17.23 -16.96 -7.86
N GLY A 152 16.51 -16.71 -6.76
CA GLY A 152 16.90 -15.74 -5.73
C GLY A 152 16.70 -14.27 -6.13
N LYS A 153 15.94 -13.99 -7.19
CA LYS A 153 15.61 -12.65 -7.68
C LYS A 153 14.11 -12.49 -7.87
N ILE A 154 13.62 -11.25 -7.78
CA ILE A 154 12.25 -10.91 -8.14
C ILE A 154 12.14 -10.97 -9.67
N ALA A 155 11.34 -11.90 -10.16
CA ALA A 155 11.17 -12.17 -11.59
C ALA A 155 9.85 -11.63 -12.14
N GLU A 156 8.88 -11.31 -11.29
CA GLU A 156 7.57 -10.81 -11.73
C GLU A 156 6.88 -10.01 -10.62
N HIS A 157 6.03 -9.06 -11.01
CA HIS A 157 5.33 -8.18 -10.08
C HIS A 157 3.96 -7.73 -10.57
N TRP A 158 3.00 -7.71 -9.64
CA TRP A 158 1.66 -7.15 -9.82
C TRP A 158 1.37 -6.13 -8.73
N ASP A 159 0.72 -5.04 -9.13
CA ASP A 159 0.13 -4.05 -8.24
C ASP A 159 -1.23 -3.58 -8.81
N PRO A 160 -2.04 -2.82 -8.04
CA PRO A 160 -3.35 -2.37 -8.50
C PRO A 160 -3.31 -1.06 -9.31
N MET A 161 -2.14 -0.62 -9.80
CA MET A 161 -2.00 0.68 -10.45
C MET A 161 -2.78 0.77 -11.77
N LEU A 162 -3.52 1.86 -11.94
CA LEU A 162 -4.20 2.21 -13.19
C LEU A 162 -3.39 3.21 -14.00
N LYS A 163 -3.63 3.28 -15.32
CA LYS A 163 -3.02 4.32 -16.18
C LYS A 163 -3.45 5.75 -15.82
N SER A 164 -4.58 5.89 -15.15
CA SER A 164 -5.09 7.17 -14.66
C SER A 164 -4.44 7.63 -13.36
N ASP A 165 -3.71 6.75 -12.68
CA ASP A 165 -3.11 7.07 -11.40
C ASP A 165 -1.90 8.00 -11.60
N PRO A 166 -1.68 8.95 -10.68
CA PRO A 166 -0.48 9.78 -10.72
C PRO A 166 0.76 8.90 -10.48
N LYS A 167 1.92 9.37 -10.95
CA LYS A 167 3.20 8.78 -10.54
C LYS A 167 3.36 8.90 -9.02
N ILE A 168 3.90 7.86 -8.39
CA ILE A 168 4.01 7.76 -6.93
C ILE A 168 5.46 7.56 -6.50
N ASP A 169 5.93 8.40 -5.56
CA ASP A 169 7.01 8.03 -4.64
C ASP A 169 6.35 7.39 -3.40
N PRO A 170 6.68 6.14 -3.04
CA PRO A 170 6.08 5.49 -1.87
C PRO A 170 6.32 6.25 -0.56
N ASN A 171 7.35 7.10 -0.49
CA ASN A 171 7.61 7.94 0.67
C ASN A 171 6.52 8.99 0.92
N ASP A 172 5.75 9.38 -0.11
CA ASP A 172 4.63 10.32 0.02
C ASP A 172 3.41 9.70 0.72
N LYS A 173 3.46 8.37 0.97
CA LYS A 173 2.39 7.59 1.60
C LYS A 173 2.74 7.13 3.02
N LYS A 174 3.83 7.63 3.60
CA LYS A 174 4.16 7.39 5.02
C LYS A 174 3.11 7.99 5.95
N LEU A 175 3.03 7.45 7.17
CA LEU A 175 2.16 7.92 8.26
C LEU A 175 2.96 8.67 9.32
#